data_AF-A0A935TW46-F1
#
_entry.id   AF-A0A935TW46-F1
#
_cell.length_a   1.000
_cell.length_b   1.000
_cell.length_c   1.000
_cell.angle_alpha   90.00
_cell.angle_beta   90.00
_cell.angle_gamma   90.00
#
_symmetry.space_group_name_H-M   'P 1'
#
loop_
_entity.id
_entity.type
_entity.pdbx_description
1 polymer ?
#
loop_
_entity_poly.entity_id
_entity_poly.type
_entity_poly.pdbx_seq_one_letter_code
_entity_poly.pdbx_strand_id
1 'polypeptide(L)'
;MRRGALFVAAVALQAGMANAASFDSRGVARFDVGYARCEAKFAPMKGHRDEAYLAVYRVKPDEKSLARLAALRRTPEYQKERKAALAAKAPAVAASAASSAGNRLDQQCQALWAETRRFNAPTR
;
A
#
# COMPACT_ATOMS: atom_id res chain seq x y z
N MET A 1 9.34 -52.11 22.15
CA MET A 1 10.14 -51.95 20.91
C MET A 1 9.52 -50.83 20.07
N ARG A 2 10.37 -49.91 19.60
CA ARG A 2 10.09 -48.71 18.80
C ARG A 2 9.33 -49.02 17.50
N ARG A 3 8.29 -48.24 17.16
CA ARG A 3 7.96 -47.67 15.82
C ARG A 3 6.95 -46.53 16.08
N GLY A 4 7.05 -45.29 15.62
CA GLY A 4 7.97 -44.65 14.70
C GLY A 4 7.25 -43.42 14.12
N ALA A 5 7.87 -42.24 14.28
CA ALA A 5 7.75 -40.98 13.53
C ALA A 5 6.35 -40.31 13.42
N LEU A 6 6.11 -39.18 14.11
CA LEU A 6 6.46 -37.80 13.72
C LEU A 6 5.89 -37.37 12.35
N PHE A 7 4.62 -36.95 12.33
CA PHE A 7 4.09 -36.03 11.32
C PHE A 7 4.21 -34.60 11.85
N VAL A 8 5.32 -33.92 11.52
CA VAL A 8 5.47 -32.49 11.78
C VAL A 8 5.99 -31.82 10.49
N ALA A 9 5.37 -30.69 10.17
CA ALA A 9 5.80 -29.64 9.25
C ALA A 9 5.56 -29.85 7.74
N ALA A 10 4.38 -29.40 7.29
CA ALA A 10 4.21 -28.91 5.92
C ALA A 10 3.12 -27.80 5.85
N VAL A 11 3.22 -26.77 6.68
CA VAL A 11 2.42 -25.54 6.52
C VAL A 11 3.32 -24.32 6.75
N ALA A 12 4.23 -24.04 5.82
CA ALA A 12 5.07 -22.83 5.89
C ALA A 12 5.36 -22.18 4.52
N LEU A 13 4.68 -22.57 3.44
CA LEU A 13 5.02 -22.10 2.09
C LEU A 13 3.98 -21.21 1.40
N GLN A 14 2.99 -20.69 2.14
CA GLN A 14 1.97 -19.79 1.56
C GLN A 14 2.16 -18.31 1.93
N ALA A 15 3.06 -17.97 2.86
CA ALA A 15 3.36 -16.59 3.22
C ALA A 15 4.25 -15.85 2.20
N GLY A 16 4.91 -16.55 1.27
CA GLY A 16 5.88 -15.98 0.34
C GLY A 16 5.27 -15.23 -0.86
N MET A 17 4.09 -15.63 -1.33
CA MET A 17 3.51 -15.09 -2.58
C MET A 17 2.73 -13.78 -2.37
N ALA A 18 2.07 -13.61 -1.23
CA ALA A 18 1.37 -12.36 -0.90
C ALA A 18 2.34 -11.16 -0.74
N ASN A 19 3.56 -11.43 -0.27
CA ASN A 19 4.63 -10.44 -0.10
C ASN A 19 5.37 -10.08 -1.40
N ALA A 20 5.07 -10.73 -2.53
CA ALA A 20 5.63 -10.34 -3.82
C ALA A 20 4.79 -9.24 -4.47
N ALA A 21 3.46 -9.37 -4.39
CA ALA A 21 2.51 -8.39 -4.90
C ALA A 21 2.53 -7.07 -4.12
N SER A 22 2.99 -7.07 -2.87
CA SER A 22 3.13 -5.86 -2.04
C SER A 22 4.40 -5.06 -2.34
N PHE A 23 5.27 -5.48 -3.26
CA PHE A 23 6.48 -4.72 -3.59
C PHE A 23 6.69 -4.71 -5.11
N ASP A 24 5.62 -4.48 -5.87
CA ASP A 24 5.67 -4.31 -7.31
C ASP A 24 5.74 -2.82 -7.69
N SER A 25 6.56 -2.50 -8.69
CA SER A 25 6.82 -1.11 -9.11
C SER A 25 5.55 -0.36 -9.54
N ARG A 26 4.59 -1.05 -10.16
CA ARG A 26 3.36 -0.44 -10.67
C ARG A 26 2.39 -0.12 -9.54
N GLY A 27 2.17 -1.05 -8.61
CA GLY A 27 1.31 -0.89 -7.45
C GLY A 27 1.78 0.25 -6.57
N VAL A 28 3.08 0.28 -6.23
CA VAL A 28 3.69 1.35 -5.42
C VAL A 28 3.59 2.70 -6.13
N ALA A 29 3.89 2.76 -7.43
CA ALA A 29 3.80 4.01 -8.19
C ALA A 29 2.38 4.61 -8.23
N ARG A 30 1.36 3.77 -8.46
CA ARG A 30 -0.04 4.21 -8.48
C ARG A 30 -0.50 4.66 -7.11
N PHE A 31 -0.13 3.93 -6.07
CA PHE A 31 -0.45 4.31 -4.70
C PHE A 31 0.21 5.64 -4.34
N ASP A 32 1.51 5.81 -4.61
CA ASP A 32 2.25 7.04 -4.27
C ASP A 32 1.61 8.28 -4.93
N VAL A 33 1.20 8.18 -6.19
CA VAL A 33 0.50 9.27 -6.91
C VAL A 33 -0.87 9.56 -6.32
N GLY A 34 -1.63 8.52 -5.94
CA GLY A 34 -2.93 8.68 -5.29
C GLY A 34 -2.81 9.29 -3.89
N TYR A 35 -1.86 8.79 -3.09
CA TYR A 35 -1.64 9.22 -1.71
C TYR A 35 -1.23 10.68 -1.61
N ALA A 36 -0.43 11.19 -2.57
CA ALA A 36 -0.07 12.60 -2.62
C ALA A 36 -1.30 13.54 -2.65
N ARG A 37 -2.43 13.09 -3.21
CA ARG A 37 -3.69 13.85 -3.18
C ARG A 37 -4.30 13.88 -1.78
N CYS A 38 -4.18 12.78 -1.04
CA CYS A 38 -4.61 12.73 0.36
C CYS A 38 -3.72 13.61 1.24
N GLU A 39 -2.40 13.58 1.07
CA GLU A 39 -1.46 14.43 1.84
C GLU A 39 -1.69 15.93 1.61
N ALA A 40 -2.08 16.31 0.39
CA ALA A 40 -2.41 17.70 0.07
C ALA A 40 -3.64 18.22 0.85
N LYS A 41 -4.57 17.33 1.23
CA LYS A 41 -5.82 17.68 1.91
C LYS A 41 -5.83 17.39 3.41
N PHE A 42 -5.19 16.30 3.84
CA PHE A 42 -5.28 15.78 5.20
C PHE A 42 -3.91 15.82 5.88
N ALA A 43 -3.70 16.84 6.72
CA ALA A 43 -2.45 17.03 7.47
C ALA A 43 -1.98 15.78 8.25
N PRO A 44 -2.85 14.98 8.92
CA PRO A 44 -2.42 13.78 9.64
C PRO A 44 -1.81 12.68 8.77
N MET A 45 -2.02 12.71 7.46
CA MET A 45 -1.48 11.71 6.54
C MET A 45 -0.08 12.06 6.03
N LYS A 46 0.39 13.29 6.25
CA LYS A 46 1.68 13.74 5.72
C LYS A 46 2.82 12.90 6.28
N GLY A 47 3.64 12.36 5.37
CA GLY A 47 4.80 11.54 5.73
C GLY A 47 4.47 10.09 6.08
N HIS A 48 3.20 9.68 6.07
CA HIS A 48 2.78 8.32 6.45
C HIS A 48 2.44 7.43 5.25
N ARG A 49 2.98 7.76 4.07
CA ARG A 49 2.69 7.06 2.83
C ARG A 49 3.12 5.59 2.88
N ASP A 50 4.29 5.33 3.43
CA ASP A 50 4.88 4.00 3.42
C ASP A 50 4.14 3.08 4.39
N GLU A 51 3.80 3.58 5.57
CA GLU A 51 2.98 2.90 6.56
C GLU A 51 1.57 2.64 6.04
N ALA A 52 0.98 3.61 5.33
CA ALA A 52 -0.33 3.44 4.73
C ALA A 52 -0.32 2.40 3.60
N TYR A 53 0.72 2.40 2.76
CA TYR A 53 0.88 1.39 1.72
C TYR A 53 1.02 0.00 2.34
N LEU A 54 1.91 -0.16 3.32
CA LEU A 54 2.12 -1.44 3.99
C LEU A 54 0.86 -1.93 4.72
N ALA A 55 0.07 -1.04 5.32
CA ALA A 55 -1.21 -1.38 5.95
C ALA A 55 -2.22 -1.97 4.95
N VAL A 56 -2.32 -1.43 3.72
CA VAL A 56 -3.20 -1.98 2.67
C VAL A 56 -2.86 -3.44 2.35
N TYR A 57 -1.57 -3.78 2.37
CA TYR A 57 -1.09 -5.14 2.12
C TYR A 57 -0.93 -5.97 3.39
N ARG A 58 -1.33 -5.44 4.55
CA ARG A 58 -1.18 -6.06 5.88
C ARG A 58 0.27 -6.49 6.17
N VAL A 59 1.23 -5.69 5.71
CA VAL A 59 2.66 -5.87 5.97
C VAL A 59 3.07 -4.95 7.12
N LYS A 60 3.86 -5.45 8.07
CA LYS A 60 4.34 -4.64 9.19
C LYS A 60 5.29 -3.54 8.68
N PRO A 61 5.21 -2.29 9.16
CA PRO A 61 6.15 -1.22 8.82
C PRO A 61 7.46 -1.35 9.61
N ASP A 62 8.16 -2.47 9.43
CA ASP A 62 9.50 -2.66 9.97
C ASP A 62 10.58 -2.10 9.02
N GLU A 63 11.80 -1.94 9.53
CA GLU A 63 12.92 -1.34 8.79
C GLU A 63 13.18 -2.04 7.45
N LYS A 64 13.04 -3.37 7.37
CA LYS A 64 13.26 -4.13 6.14
C LYS A 64 12.20 -3.81 5.09
N SER A 65 10.94 -3.75 5.49
CA SER A 65 9.82 -3.43 4.61
C SER A 65 9.92 -2.00 4.09
N LEU A 66 10.27 -1.04 4.94
CA LEU A 66 10.49 0.35 4.57
C LEU A 66 11.70 0.50 3.62
N ALA A 67 12.82 -0.15 3.93
CA ALA A 67 14.01 -0.16 3.08
C ALA A 67 13.72 -0.76 1.70
N ARG A 68 12.88 -1.80 1.63
CA ARG A 68 12.48 -2.43 0.36
C ARG A 68 11.64 -1.48 -0.49
N LEU A 69 10.71 -0.73 0.10
CA LEU A 69 9.96 0.31 -0.64
C LEU A 69 10.90 1.42 -1.11
N ALA A 70 11.81 1.89 -0.26
CA ALA A 70 12.79 2.92 -0.63
C ALA A 70 13.70 2.45 -1.78
N ALA A 71 14.16 1.21 -1.76
CA ALA A 71 14.96 0.61 -2.84
C ALA A 71 14.14 0.50 -4.13
N LEU A 72 12.90 0.02 -4.06
CA LEU A 72 12.01 -0.10 -5.21
C LEU A 72 11.79 1.27 -5.89
N ARG A 73 11.65 2.35 -5.13
CA ARG A 73 11.46 3.70 -5.69
C ARG A 73 12.67 4.25 -6.44
N ARG A 74 13.84 3.64 -6.28
CA ARG A 74 15.07 4.01 -7.01
C ARG A 74 15.19 3.27 -8.34
N THR A 75 14.34 2.27 -8.61
CA THR A 75 14.44 1.48 -9.85
C THR A 75 13.89 2.25 -11.06
N PRO A 76 14.45 2.03 -12.26
CA PRO A 76 13.93 2.65 -13.48
C PRO A 76 12.50 2.19 -13.80
N GLU A 77 12.12 0.96 -13.44
CA GLU A 77 10.78 0.43 -13.61
C GLU A 77 9.76 1.23 -12.79
N TYR A 78 10.07 1.53 -11.53
CA TYR A 78 9.21 2.39 -10.71
C TYR A 78 9.09 3.79 -11.31
N GLN A 79 10.19 4.40 -11.75
CA GLN A 79 10.15 5.75 -12.32
C GLN A 79 9.32 5.81 -13.60
N LYS A 80 9.39 4.78 -14.43
CA LYS A 80 8.53 4.62 -15.61
C LYS A 80 7.05 4.51 -15.21
N GLU A 81 6.71 3.62 -14.28
CA GLU A 81 5.32 3.44 -13.84
C GLU A 81 4.78 4.69 -13.12
N ARG A 82 5.61 5.42 -12.38
CA ARG A 82 5.23 6.69 -11.74
C ARG A 82 4.91 7.75 -12.78
N LYS A 83 5.73 7.90 -13.83
CA LYS A 83 5.42 8.79 -14.95
C LYS A 83 4.12 8.39 -15.64
N ALA A 84 3.91 7.10 -15.89
CA ALA A 84 2.67 6.60 -16.47
C ALA A 84 1.44 6.87 -15.58
N ALA A 85 1.56 6.68 -14.26
CA ALA A 85 0.49 6.96 -13.31
C ALA A 85 0.15 8.45 -13.21
N LEU A 86 1.16 9.34 -13.30
CA LEU A 86 0.94 10.79 -13.37
C LEU A 86 0.27 11.22 -14.68
N ALA A 87 0.62 10.58 -15.80
CA ALA A 87 0.05 10.86 -17.11
C ALA A 87 -1.37 10.31 -17.30
N ALA A 88 -1.75 9.29 -16.52
CA ALA A 88 -3.10 8.75 -16.52
C ALA A 88 -4.09 9.80 -15.98
N LYS A 89 -4.74 10.53 -16.90
CA LYS A 89 -5.89 11.38 -16.57
C LYS A 89 -6.98 10.49 -15.97
N ALA A 90 -7.56 10.92 -14.85
CA ALA A 90 -8.82 10.32 -14.38
C ALA A 90 -9.84 10.44 -15.52
N PRO A 91 -10.63 9.39 -15.84
CA PRO A 91 -11.60 9.45 -16.91
C PRO A 91 -12.53 10.65 -16.68
N ALA A 92 -12.67 11.49 -17.70
CA ALA A 92 -13.48 12.69 -17.70
C ALA A 92 -14.97 12.30 -17.72
N VAL A 93 -15.50 11.85 -16.58
CA VAL A 93 -16.94 11.71 -16.40
C VAL A 93 -17.44 12.96 -15.68
N ALA A 94 -17.91 13.91 -16.49
CA ALA A 94 -18.84 15.02 -16.24
C ALA A 94 -18.58 15.93 -15.02
N ALA A 95 -18.58 17.24 -15.26
CA ALA A 95 -18.41 18.30 -14.27
C ALA A 95 -19.41 18.27 -13.08
N SER A 96 -20.57 17.58 -13.20
CA SER A 96 -21.48 17.33 -12.08
C SER A 96 -21.00 16.26 -11.09
N ALA A 97 -19.96 15.49 -11.45
CA ALA A 97 -19.28 14.56 -10.57
C ALA A 97 -18.12 15.19 -9.80
N ALA A 98 -17.74 16.46 -10.04
CA ALA A 98 -16.59 17.07 -9.38
C ALA A 98 -16.79 17.23 -7.86
N SER A 99 -17.98 17.66 -7.41
CA SER A 99 -18.33 17.74 -5.98
C SER A 99 -18.43 16.34 -5.34
N SER A 100 -19.01 15.39 -6.09
CA SER A 100 -19.13 13.98 -5.68
C SER A 100 -17.79 13.24 -5.69
N ALA A 101 -16.85 13.65 -6.53
CA ALA A 101 -15.49 13.12 -6.63
C ALA A 101 -14.60 13.71 -5.54
N GLY A 102 -14.81 14.98 -5.18
CA GLY A 102 -14.22 15.58 -3.96
C GLY A 102 -14.62 14.80 -2.72
N ASN A 103 -15.93 14.58 -2.52
CA ASN A 103 -16.42 13.78 -1.40
C ASN A 103 -15.96 12.31 -1.45
N ARG A 104 -15.93 11.68 -2.64
CA ARG A 104 -15.44 10.30 -2.76
C ARG A 104 -13.95 10.17 -2.49
N LEU A 105 -13.13 11.12 -2.91
CA LEU A 105 -11.70 11.15 -2.59
C LEU A 105 -11.51 11.34 -1.08
N ASP A 106 -12.28 12.23 -0.46
CA ASP A 106 -12.18 12.50 0.97
C ASP A 106 -12.58 11.27 1.80
N GLN A 107 -13.66 10.58 1.41
CA GLN A 107 -14.04 9.29 2.00
C GLN A 107 -12.95 8.22 1.83
N GLN A 108 -12.33 8.13 0.64
CA GLN A 108 -11.24 7.18 0.39
C GLN A 108 -10.01 7.48 1.27
N CYS A 109 -9.59 8.75 1.36
CA CYS A 109 -8.47 9.16 2.20
C CYS A 109 -8.75 8.90 3.69
N GLN A 110 -9.96 9.21 4.16
CA GLN A 110 -10.37 8.94 5.55
C GLN A 110 -10.43 7.44 5.85
N ALA A 111 -10.97 6.63 4.95
CA ALA A 111 -11.03 5.17 5.10
C ALA A 111 -9.62 4.57 5.13
N LEU A 112 -8.74 5.00 4.21
CA LEU A 112 -7.34 4.58 4.19
C LEU A 112 -6.63 4.95 5.49
N TRP A 113 -6.83 6.17 5.99
CA TRP A 113 -6.23 6.61 7.24
C TRP A 113 -6.77 5.86 8.46
N ALA A 114 -8.06 5.56 8.48
CA ALA A 114 -8.64 4.71 9.52
C ALA A 114 -8.02 3.31 9.51
N GLU A 115 -7.87 2.70 8.33
CA GLU A 115 -7.23 1.38 8.20
C GLU A 115 -5.77 1.41 8.62
N THR A 116 -5.01 2.42 8.19
CA THR A 116 -3.61 2.61 8.57
C THR A 116 -3.46 2.69 10.08
N ARG A 117 -4.32 3.46 10.76
CA ARG A 117 -4.29 3.57 12.22
C ARG A 117 -4.69 2.26 12.91
N ARG A 118 -5.68 1.53 12.38
CA ARG A 118 -6.11 0.24 12.93
C ARG A 118 -5.02 -0.80 12.84
N PHE A 119 -4.34 -0.88 11.69
CA PHE A 119 -3.28 -1.85 11.46
C PHE A 119 -2.03 -1.57 12.30
N ASN A 120 -1.71 -0.29 12.50
CA ASN A 120 -0.55 0.14 13.27
C ASN A 120 -0.83 0.37 14.77
N ALA A 121 -2.09 0.22 15.21
CA ALA A 121 -2.43 0.34 16.62
C ALA A 121 -1.70 -0.75 17.42
N PRO A 122 -1.08 -0.42 18.56
CA PRO A 122 -0.49 -1.42 19.42
C PRO A 122 -1.58 -2.40 19.89
N THR A 123 -1.34 -3.69 19.74
CA THR A 123 -2.18 -4.74 20.32
C THR A 123 -2.18 -4.53 21.83
N ARG A 124 -3.34 -4.23 22.41
CA ARG A 124 -3.51 -4.15 23.88
C ARG A 124 -3.38 -5.51 24.52
#